data_AF-A0A1W9XET0-F1
#
_entry.id   AF-A0A1W9XET0-F1
#
_cell.length_a   1.000
_cell.length_b   1.000
_cell.length_c   1.000
_cell.angle_alpha   90.00
_cell.angle_beta   90.00
_cell.angle_gamma   90.00
#
_symmetry.space_group_name_H-M   'P 1'
#
loop_
_entity.id
_entity.type
_entity.pdbx_description
1 polymer ?
#
loop_
_entity_poly.entity_id
_entity_poly.type
_entity_poly.pdbx_seq_one_letter_code
_entity_poly.pdbx_strand_id
1 'polypeptide(L)'
;LKVGAGEILEGFDEKLIGMMPDEKKEIDVQFPETHPNGKLANQEITFQVHVKDIRKEVLPEIDEAFLKNFRYETLEDIKKEIRENLKQGYDKRVEQELNEQIFSGILEKNDFEIPDIMVQYELDSILSEIERSFAYRGTSMEELGLTKEKLSAEYRETAVKQVKRHLILGKLIEQEGLSVSDEELDKGLEDMANALHKSVDEVKEHYKEKKEELEYFKHALLEKRVISLIIENSTVEEVEPDPVQETENMESSQG
;
A
#
# COMPACT_ATOMS: atom_id res chain seq x y z
N LEU A 1 13.98 -3.20 22.29
CA LEU A 1 15.18 -2.91 21.48
C LEU A 1 15.76 -4.22 21.00
N LYS A 2 15.61 -4.50 19.71
CA LYS A 2 16.35 -5.55 19.03
C LYS A 2 17.64 -4.93 18.49
N VAL A 3 18.79 -5.38 19.00
CA VAL A 3 20.09 -4.85 18.56
C VAL A 3 20.29 -5.17 17.07
N GLY A 4 20.58 -4.15 16.28
CA GLY A 4 20.76 -4.23 14.83
C GLY A 4 19.50 -3.89 14.02
N ALA A 5 18.37 -3.61 14.69
CA ALA A 5 17.15 -3.18 14.01
C ALA A 5 17.11 -1.66 13.77
N GLY A 6 18.01 -0.88 14.39
CA GLY A 6 18.09 0.57 14.18
C GLY A 6 16.84 1.33 14.65
N GLU A 7 16.08 0.77 15.61
CA GLU A 7 14.79 1.32 16.06
C GLU A 7 14.89 2.75 16.62
N ILE A 8 16.05 3.13 17.16
CA ILE A 8 16.28 4.45 17.76
C ILE A 8 17.02 5.37 16.78
N LEU A 9 18.18 4.93 16.30
CA LEU A 9 19.00 5.60 15.30
C LEU A 9 19.94 4.57 14.68
N GLU A 10 20.24 4.74 13.39
CA GLU A 10 21.30 4.00 12.73
C GLU A 10 22.64 4.20 13.48
N GLY A 11 23.36 3.11 13.73
CA GLY A 11 24.62 3.12 14.50
C GLY A 11 24.48 3.24 16.03
N PHE A 12 23.28 3.44 16.59
CA PHE A 12 23.08 3.39 18.05
C PHE A 12 23.33 1.99 18.61
N ASP A 13 22.76 0.99 17.93
CA ASP A 13 22.82 -0.41 18.35
C ASP A 13 24.26 -0.95 18.37
N GLU A 14 25.11 -0.49 17.45
CA GLU A 14 26.52 -0.85 17.38
C GLU A 14 27.28 -0.47 18.66
N LYS A 15 26.90 0.64 19.29
CA LYS A 15 27.52 1.12 20.54
C LYS A 15 27.14 0.28 21.76
N LEU A 16 26.10 -0.56 21.64
CA LEU A 16 25.66 -1.52 22.64
C LEU A 16 26.34 -2.89 22.50
N ILE A 17 26.95 -3.18 21.34
CA ILE A 17 27.66 -4.44 21.10
C ILE A 17 28.83 -4.57 22.08
N GLY A 18 28.91 -5.74 22.73
CA GLY A 18 29.94 -6.07 23.71
C GLY A 18 29.63 -5.65 25.14
N MET A 19 28.52 -4.93 25.39
CA MET A 19 28.06 -4.66 26.76
C MET A 19 27.55 -5.93 27.45
N MET A 20 27.74 -6.01 28.76
CA MET A 20 27.25 -7.11 29.60
C MET A 20 25.96 -6.71 30.36
N PRO A 21 25.19 -7.70 30.88
CA PRO A 21 24.10 -7.42 31.79
C PRO A 21 24.55 -6.60 33.02
N ASP A 22 23.66 -5.71 33.48
CA ASP A 22 23.84 -4.69 34.52
C ASP A 22 24.89 -3.60 34.21
N GLU A 23 25.46 -3.58 33.00
CA GLU A 23 26.40 -2.53 32.60
C GLU A 23 25.68 -1.21 32.27
N LYS A 24 26.32 -0.10 32.64
CA LYS A 24 25.86 1.26 32.33
C LYS A 24 26.85 1.96 31.42
N LYS A 25 26.35 2.61 30.39
CA LYS A 25 27.17 3.34 29.41
C LYS A 25 26.44 4.59 28.96
N GLU A 26 27.20 5.66 28.77
CA GLU A 26 26.73 6.88 28.13
C GLU A 26 27.02 6.80 26.63
N ILE A 27 26.00 7.08 25.82
CA ILE A 27 26.07 6.99 24.37
C ILE A 27 25.57 8.31 23.79
N ASP A 28 26.49 9.06 23.19
CA ASP A 28 26.15 10.28 22.45
C ASP A 28 25.65 9.91 21.05
N VAL A 29 24.53 10.50 20.64
CA VAL A 29 24.01 10.40 19.28
C VAL A 29 23.58 11.75 18.75
N GLN A 30 23.73 11.91 17.44
CA GLN A 30 23.27 13.09 16.72
C GLN A 30 22.10 12.69 15.83
N PHE A 31 20.95 13.34 16.03
CA PHE A 31 19.78 13.11 15.21
C PHE A 31 19.90 13.86 13.88
N PRO A 32 19.52 13.24 12.75
CA PRO A 32 19.58 13.89 11.45
C PRO A 32 18.58 15.04 11.37
N GLU A 33 18.86 16.00 10.47
CA GLU A 33 17.94 17.12 10.18
C GLU A 33 16.57 16.65 9.70
N THR A 34 16.54 15.51 9.00
CA THR A 34 15.34 14.90 8.42
C THR A 34 14.51 14.11 9.43
N HIS A 35 14.85 14.12 10.72
CA HIS A 35 14.14 13.34 11.73
C HIS A 35 12.66 13.80 11.85
N PRO A 36 11.67 12.90 11.82
CA PRO A 36 10.25 13.26 11.79
C PRO A 36 9.79 14.10 13.00
N ASN A 37 10.43 13.88 14.15
CA ASN A 37 10.19 14.70 15.35
C ASN A 37 11.08 15.95 15.33
N GLY A 38 10.48 17.11 14.99
CA GLY A 38 11.18 18.39 14.89
C GLY A 38 11.82 18.89 16.20
N LYS A 39 11.49 18.32 17.36
CA LYS A 39 12.20 18.64 18.63
C LYS A 39 13.53 17.91 18.75
N LEU A 40 13.71 16.81 18.02
CA LEU A 40 14.92 15.98 18.04
C LEU A 40 15.81 16.26 16.82
N ALA A 41 15.25 16.77 15.72
CA ALA A 41 16.02 17.11 14.52
C ALA A 41 17.22 18.03 14.84
N ASN A 42 18.41 17.66 14.34
CA ASN A 42 19.69 18.34 14.58
C ASN A 42 20.12 18.47 16.06
N GLN A 43 19.50 17.74 16.98
CA GLN A 43 19.92 17.71 18.39
C GLN A 43 20.98 16.64 18.62
N GLU A 44 21.97 16.97 19.45
CA GLU A 44 22.90 16.02 20.04
C GLU A 44 22.40 15.62 21.42
N ILE A 45 22.24 14.32 21.65
CA ILE A 45 21.64 13.78 22.88
C ILE A 45 22.53 12.66 23.43
N THR A 46 22.82 12.75 24.72
CA THR A 46 23.50 11.69 25.48
C THR A 46 22.48 10.75 26.10
N PHE A 47 22.50 9.48 25.71
CA PHE A 47 21.69 8.42 26.31
C PHE A 47 22.46 7.75 27.45
N GLN A 48 21.89 7.76 28.66
CA GLN A 48 22.32 6.88 29.74
C GLN A 48 21.66 5.52 29.59
N VAL A 49 22.41 4.56 29.06
CA VAL A 49 21.92 3.19 28.86
C VAL A 49 22.30 2.32 30.04
N HIS A 50 21.34 1.53 30.51
CA HIS A 50 21.54 0.49 31.52
C HIS A 50 21.01 -0.83 30.98
N VAL A 51 21.90 -1.78 30.70
CA VAL A 51 21.54 -3.09 30.16
C VAL A 51 21.00 -3.95 31.28
N LYS A 52 19.69 -4.16 31.35
CA LYS A 52 19.10 -4.97 32.44
C LYS A 52 19.21 -6.47 32.20
N ASP A 53 19.06 -6.89 30.95
CA ASP A 53 19.00 -8.29 30.55
C ASP A 53 19.36 -8.37 29.07
N ILE A 54 20.02 -9.45 28.66
CA ILE A 54 20.36 -9.72 27.26
C ILE A 54 19.75 -11.05 26.89
N ARG A 55 18.87 -11.02 25.89
CA ARG A 55 18.18 -12.22 25.39
C ARG A 55 18.56 -12.47 23.95
N LYS A 56 18.78 -13.75 23.61
CA LYS A 56 18.97 -14.19 22.23
C LYS A 56 17.64 -14.68 21.68
N GLU A 57 17.25 -14.15 20.53
CA GLU A 57 16.14 -14.70 19.76
C GLU A 57 16.58 -16.05 19.17
N VAL A 58 15.92 -17.13 19.60
CA VAL A 58 16.14 -18.47 19.06
C VAL A 58 14.92 -18.78 18.22
N LEU A 59 15.13 -18.92 16.91
CA LEU A 59 14.06 -19.33 16.01
C LEU A 59 13.64 -20.77 16.37
N PRO A 60 12.33 -21.04 16.47
CA PRO A 60 11.85 -22.40 16.70
C PRO A 60 12.16 -23.28 15.49
N GLU A 61 12.35 -24.57 15.73
CA GLU A 61 12.37 -25.54 14.63
C GLU A 61 10.99 -25.60 13.97
N ILE A 62 10.97 -25.78 12.65
CA ILE A 62 9.73 -25.88 11.88
C ILE A 62 9.24 -27.33 11.94
N ASP A 63 8.70 -27.71 13.10
CA ASP A 63 8.19 -29.05 13.43
C ASP A 63 6.65 -29.09 13.57
N GLU A 64 6.08 -30.26 13.86
CA GLU A 64 4.63 -30.41 14.04
C GLU A 64 4.05 -29.50 15.15
N ALA A 65 4.82 -29.18 16.18
CA ALA A 65 4.38 -28.29 17.26
C ALA A 65 4.32 -26.84 16.79
N PHE A 66 5.28 -26.40 15.96
CA PHE A 66 5.24 -25.12 15.28
C PHE A 66 4.02 -25.03 14.35
N LEU A 67 3.80 -26.04 13.50
CA LEU A 67 2.68 -26.07 12.54
C LEU A 67 1.30 -26.00 13.23
N LYS A 68 1.14 -26.67 14.39
CA LYS A 68 -0.10 -26.63 15.18
C LYS A 68 -0.47 -25.23 15.67
N ASN A 69 0.49 -24.34 15.92
CA ASN A 69 0.22 -22.95 16.31
C ASN A 69 -0.44 -22.16 15.17
N PHE A 70 -0.18 -22.55 13.92
CA PHE A 70 -0.66 -21.88 12.73
C PHE A 70 -1.87 -22.58 12.08
N ARG A 71 -2.39 -23.66 12.68
CA ARG A 71 -3.53 -24.46 12.18
C ARG A 71 -3.27 -25.16 10.83
N TYR A 72 -2.01 -25.47 10.52
CA TYR A 72 -1.66 -26.26 9.33
C TYR A 72 -1.26 -27.68 9.70
N GLU A 73 -1.54 -28.62 8.80
CA GLU A 73 -1.22 -30.04 8.99
C GLU A 73 0.22 -30.35 8.57
N THR A 74 0.72 -29.69 7.52
CA THR A 74 2.08 -29.91 7.00
C THR A 74 2.83 -28.62 6.67
N LEU A 75 4.16 -28.70 6.60
CA LEU A 75 5.01 -27.60 6.13
C LEU A 75 4.70 -27.22 4.67
N GLU A 76 4.30 -28.20 3.85
CA GLU A 76 3.94 -27.94 2.46
C GLU A 76 2.66 -27.10 2.35
N ASP A 77 1.70 -27.26 3.27
CA ASP A 77 0.49 -26.43 3.30
C ASP A 77 0.83 -24.97 3.60
N ILE A 78 1.71 -24.72 4.58
CA ILE A 78 2.19 -23.36 4.89
C ILE A 78 2.90 -22.75 3.69
N LYS A 79 3.84 -23.48 3.09
CA LYS A 79 4.58 -22.99 1.91
C LYS A 79 3.65 -22.69 0.75
N LYS A 80 2.61 -23.51 0.55
CA LYS A 80 1.61 -23.30 -0.49
C LYS A 80 0.82 -22.02 -0.24
N GLU A 81 0.37 -21.79 0.99
CA GLU A 81 -0.36 -20.56 1.34
C GLU A 81 0.53 -19.32 1.22
N ILE A 82 1.77 -19.36 1.71
CA ILE A 82 2.73 -18.27 1.53
C ILE A 82 2.94 -17.97 0.05
N ARG A 83 3.13 -19.01 -0.78
CA ARG A 83 3.30 -18.83 -2.23
C ARG A 83 2.07 -18.21 -2.88
N GLU A 84 0.87 -18.63 -2.47
CA GLU A 84 -0.39 -18.09 -2.99
C GLU A 84 -0.57 -16.62 -2.57
N ASN A 85 -0.31 -16.28 -1.31
CA ASN A 85 -0.35 -14.90 -0.82
C ASN A 85 0.67 -14.00 -1.54
N LEU A 86 1.90 -14.49 -1.74
CA LEU A 86 2.92 -13.77 -2.51
C LEU A 86 2.48 -13.58 -3.96
N LYS A 87 1.98 -14.64 -4.60
CA LYS A 87 1.48 -14.58 -5.97
C LYS A 87 0.36 -13.55 -6.11
N GLN A 88 -0.63 -13.56 -5.24
CA GLN A 88 -1.71 -12.57 -5.24
C GLN A 88 -1.20 -11.14 -5.03
N GLY A 89 -0.16 -10.96 -4.20
CA GLY A 89 0.52 -9.68 -4.03
C GLY A 89 1.20 -9.20 -5.31
N TYR A 90 1.96 -10.09 -5.97
CA TYR A 90 2.63 -9.79 -7.23
C TYR A 90 1.64 -9.54 -8.37
N ASP A 91 0.59 -10.36 -8.51
CA ASP A 91 -0.43 -10.20 -9.55
C ASP A 91 -1.11 -8.82 -9.44
N LYS A 92 -1.46 -8.39 -8.21
CA LYS A 92 -2.01 -7.04 -7.96
C LYS A 92 -1.01 -5.93 -8.27
N ARG A 93 0.26 -6.13 -7.93
CA ARG A 93 1.32 -5.15 -8.19
C ARG A 93 1.55 -4.98 -9.68
N VAL A 94 1.62 -6.08 -10.44
CA VAL A 94 1.74 -6.07 -11.90
C VAL A 94 0.53 -5.37 -12.53
N GLU A 95 -0.68 -5.68 -12.06
CA GLU A 95 -1.90 -4.99 -12.53
C GLU A 95 -1.81 -3.48 -12.28
N GLN A 96 -1.38 -3.05 -11.09
CA GLN A 96 -1.22 -1.64 -10.76
C GLN A 96 -0.17 -0.94 -11.64
N GLU A 97 1.02 -1.52 -11.74
CA GLU A 97 2.13 -0.94 -12.53
C GLU A 97 1.75 -0.86 -14.02
N LEU A 98 1.11 -1.89 -14.57
CA LEU A 98 0.64 -1.90 -15.95
C LEU A 98 -0.41 -0.80 -16.19
N ASN A 99 -1.36 -0.65 -15.26
CA ASN A 99 -2.36 0.42 -15.33
C ASN A 99 -1.68 1.80 -15.32
N GLU A 100 -0.74 2.03 -14.41
CA GLU A 100 0.02 3.28 -14.32
C GLU A 100 0.80 3.58 -15.61
N GLN A 101 1.44 2.58 -16.21
CA GLN A 101 2.14 2.71 -17.49
C GLN A 101 1.19 3.07 -18.64
N ILE A 102 0.04 2.39 -18.73
CA ILE A 102 -0.99 2.67 -19.72
C ILE A 102 -1.46 4.12 -19.60
N PHE A 103 -1.81 4.57 -18.40
CA PHE A 103 -2.32 5.92 -18.20
C PHE A 103 -1.26 6.98 -18.44
N SER A 104 -0.03 6.75 -17.98
CA SER A 104 1.08 7.68 -18.25
C SER A 104 1.32 7.82 -19.74
N GLY A 105 1.41 6.71 -20.49
CA GLY A 105 1.60 6.74 -21.94
C GLY A 105 0.44 7.35 -22.72
N ILE A 106 -0.80 7.19 -22.24
CA ILE A 106 -1.98 7.84 -22.83
C ILE A 106 -1.95 9.36 -22.57
N LEU A 107 -1.68 9.78 -21.33
CA LEU A 107 -1.65 11.19 -20.94
C LEU A 107 -0.54 11.96 -21.65
N GLU A 108 0.64 11.36 -21.82
CA GLU A 108 1.76 11.97 -22.55
C GLU A 108 1.42 12.29 -24.01
N LYS A 109 0.56 11.48 -24.64
CA LYS A 109 0.16 11.66 -26.04
C LYS A 109 -1.04 12.58 -26.23
N ASN A 110 -1.74 12.92 -25.14
CA ASN A 110 -3.01 13.64 -25.18
C ASN A 110 -2.98 14.82 -24.21
N ASP A 111 -2.58 15.98 -24.71
CA ASP A 111 -2.67 17.22 -23.94
C ASP A 111 -3.99 17.95 -24.22
N PHE A 112 -4.75 18.20 -23.17
CA PHE A 112 -5.98 18.98 -23.19
C PHE A 112 -6.18 19.66 -21.84
N GLU A 113 -6.86 20.80 -21.89
CA GLU A 113 -7.22 21.58 -20.71
C GLU A 113 -8.43 20.96 -20.02
N ILE A 114 -8.40 20.96 -18.69
CA ILE A 114 -9.52 20.53 -17.85
C ILE A 114 -10.03 21.71 -17.02
N PRO A 115 -11.35 21.85 -16.81
CA PRO A 115 -11.90 22.89 -15.96
C PRO A 115 -11.38 22.76 -14.52
N ASP A 116 -10.92 23.86 -13.92
CA ASP A 116 -10.44 23.88 -12.53
C ASP A 116 -11.48 23.38 -11.53
N ILE A 117 -12.77 23.55 -11.83
CA ILE A 117 -13.85 23.05 -10.98
C ILE A 117 -13.83 21.52 -10.87
N MET A 118 -13.50 20.79 -11.95
CA MET A 118 -13.38 19.34 -11.92
C MET A 118 -12.17 18.90 -11.09
N VAL A 119 -11.05 19.61 -11.23
CA VAL A 119 -9.84 19.37 -10.42
C VAL A 119 -10.15 19.59 -8.94
N GLN A 120 -10.92 20.63 -8.61
CA GLN A 120 -11.28 20.92 -7.23
C GLN A 120 -12.19 19.84 -6.63
N TYR A 121 -13.18 19.35 -7.38
CA TYR A 121 -14.03 18.25 -6.94
C TYR A 121 -13.23 16.97 -6.67
N GLU A 122 -12.30 16.62 -7.57
CA GLU A 122 -11.44 15.44 -7.37
C GLU A 122 -10.53 15.62 -6.16
N LEU A 123 -9.92 16.80 -6.02
CA LEU A 123 -9.05 17.12 -4.90
C LEU A 123 -9.80 17.04 -3.55
N ASP A 124 -11.02 17.56 -3.47
CA ASP A 124 -11.83 17.45 -2.25
C ASP A 124 -12.19 15.99 -1.93
N SER A 125 -12.43 15.15 -2.94
CA SER A 125 -12.64 13.70 -2.75
C SER A 125 -11.39 13.02 -2.18
N ILE A 126 -10.21 13.26 -2.76
CA ILE A 126 -8.93 12.73 -2.25
C ILE A 126 -8.72 13.14 -0.79
N LEU A 127 -8.92 14.42 -0.46
CA LEU A 127 -8.74 14.92 0.89
C LEU A 127 -9.74 14.31 1.89
N SER A 128 -10.99 14.10 1.46
CA SER A 128 -11.99 13.43 2.29
C SER A 128 -11.65 11.96 2.56
N GLU A 129 -11.05 11.26 1.60
CA GLU A 129 -10.58 9.88 1.80
C GLU A 129 -9.40 9.82 2.77
N ILE A 130 -8.44 10.75 2.63
CA ILE A 130 -7.31 10.88 3.56
C ILE A 130 -7.82 11.13 4.98
N GLU A 131 -8.72 12.09 5.17
CA GLU A 131 -9.33 12.39 6.47
C GLU A 131 -10.00 11.15 7.09
N ARG A 132 -10.80 10.43 6.30
CA ARG A 132 -11.46 9.19 6.74
C ARG A 132 -10.45 8.11 7.13
N SER A 133 -9.33 8.01 6.42
CA SER A 133 -8.27 7.04 6.72
C SER A 133 -7.58 7.31 8.07
N PHE A 134 -7.37 8.59 8.41
CA PHE A 134 -6.83 9.00 9.71
C PHE A 134 -7.85 8.76 10.84
N ALA A 135 -9.10 9.14 10.62
CA ALA A 135 -10.18 8.92 11.58
C ALA A 135 -10.34 7.43 11.92
N TYR A 136 -10.20 6.54 10.94
CA TYR A 136 -10.23 5.09 11.15
C TYR A 136 -9.08 4.59 12.04
N ARG A 137 -7.91 5.24 11.98
CA ARG A 137 -6.75 4.96 12.82
C ARG A 137 -6.80 5.66 14.18
N GLY A 138 -7.88 6.42 14.47
CA GLY A 138 -8.07 7.12 15.73
C GLY A 138 -7.17 8.35 15.91
N THR A 139 -6.76 8.99 14.82
CA THR A 139 -5.94 10.21 14.82
C THR A 139 -6.53 11.24 13.85
N SER A 140 -6.06 12.49 13.90
CA SER A 140 -6.45 13.52 12.93
C SER A 140 -5.26 14.07 12.12
N MET A 141 -5.56 14.70 10.99
CA MET A 141 -4.54 15.35 10.15
C MET A 141 -3.84 16.48 10.91
N GLU A 142 -4.60 17.21 11.76
CA GLU A 142 -4.11 18.32 12.57
C GLU A 142 -3.10 17.87 13.63
N GLU A 143 -3.29 16.68 14.22
CA GLU A 143 -2.36 16.10 15.19
C GLU A 143 -0.97 15.82 14.59
N LEU A 144 -0.92 15.57 13.28
CA LEU A 144 0.31 15.35 12.52
C LEU A 144 0.85 16.64 11.86
N GLY A 145 0.21 17.79 12.10
CA GLY A 145 0.61 19.08 11.52
C GLY A 145 0.39 19.17 10.00
N LEU A 146 -0.44 18.29 9.44
CA LEU A 146 -0.88 18.33 8.05
C LEU A 146 -2.07 19.28 7.96
N THR A 147 -1.95 20.33 7.14
CA THR A 147 -3.07 21.24 6.88
C THR A 147 -3.72 20.91 5.54
N LYS A 148 -5.01 21.23 5.42
CA LYS A 148 -5.74 21.03 4.16
C LYS A 148 -5.04 21.74 3.00
N GLU A 149 -4.45 22.91 3.21
CA GLU A 149 -3.73 23.67 2.17
C GLU A 149 -2.46 22.96 1.71
N LYS A 150 -1.68 22.38 2.64
CA LYS A 150 -0.46 21.62 2.28
C LYS A 150 -0.81 20.38 1.46
N LEU A 151 -1.79 19.60 1.93
CA LEU A 151 -2.26 18.43 1.21
C LEU A 151 -2.89 18.82 -0.13
N SER A 152 -3.64 19.92 -0.18
CA SER A 152 -4.21 20.42 -1.44
C SER A 152 -3.14 20.72 -2.47
N ALA A 153 -2.03 21.36 -2.06
CA ALA A 153 -0.91 21.66 -2.95
C ALA A 153 -0.18 20.39 -3.41
N GLU A 154 0.02 19.43 -2.51
CA GLU A 154 0.67 18.15 -2.78
C GLU A 154 -0.13 17.26 -3.74
N TYR A 155 -1.44 17.16 -3.52
CA TYR A 155 -2.32 16.28 -4.29
C TYR A 155 -2.95 16.93 -5.53
N ARG A 156 -2.74 18.23 -5.77
CA ARG A 156 -3.33 18.93 -6.93
C ARG A 156 -2.93 18.29 -8.26
N GLU A 157 -1.66 17.92 -8.43
CA GLU A 157 -1.20 17.28 -9.67
C GLU A 157 -1.83 15.90 -9.84
N THR A 158 -1.95 15.14 -8.75
CA THR A 158 -2.65 13.84 -8.73
C THR A 158 -4.12 13.99 -9.14
N ALA A 159 -4.83 14.99 -8.60
CA ALA A 159 -6.20 15.29 -8.97
C ALA A 159 -6.33 15.65 -10.46
N VAL A 160 -5.41 16.46 -11.01
CA VAL A 160 -5.36 16.76 -12.45
C VAL A 160 -5.22 15.49 -13.28
N LYS A 161 -4.30 14.59 -12.90
CA LYS A 161 -4.09 13.31 -13.61
C LYS A 161 -5.33 12.41 -13.53
N GLN A 162 -5.98 12.33 -12.37
CA GLN A 162 -7.20 11.53 -12.17
C GLN A 162 -8.38 12.06 -13.00
N VAL A 163 -8.62 13.37 -13.01
CA VAL A 163 -9.66 13.96 -13.86
C VAL A 163 -9.40 13.68 -15.34
N LYS A 164 -8.16 13.89 -15.82
CA LYS A 164 -7.81 13.57 -17.21
C LYS A 164 -8.04 12.08 -17.52
N ARG A 165 -7.64 11.19 -16.60
CA ARG A 165 -7.85 9.74 -16.73
C ARG A 165 -9.34 9.40 -16.87
N HIS A 166 -10.20 9.91 -16.00
CA HIS A 166 -11.64 9.64 -16.07
C HIS A 166 -12.27 10.14 -17.37
N LEU A 167 -11.88 11.33 -17.84
CA LEU A 167 -12.38 11.87 -19.11
C LEU A 167 -11.95 11.03 -20.31
N ILE A 168 -10.71 10.55 -20.35
CA ILE A 168 -10.22 9.70 -21.43
C ILE A 168 -10.91 8.33 -21.41
N LEU A 169 -11.00 7.69 -20.24
CA LEU A 169 -11.68 6.40 -20.10
C LEU A 169 -13.15 6.52 -20.51
N GLY A 170 -13.86 7.54 -20.00
CA GLY A 170 -15.24 7.82 -20.41
C GLY A 170 -15.37 7.98 -21.92
N LYS A 171 -14.41 8.67 -22.56
CA LYS A 171 -14.44 8.84 -24.01
C LYS A 171 -14.20 7.53 -24.78
N LEU A 172 -13.33 6.67 -24.29
CA LEU A 172 -13.07 5.35 -24.87
C LEU A 172 -14.29 4.42 -24.71
N ILE A 173 -14.94 4.44 -23.54
CA ILE A 173 -16.21 3.70 -23.30
C ILE A 173 -17.25 4.09 -24.35
N GLU A 174 -17.44 5.40 -24.57
CA GLU A 174 -18.38 5.91 -25.58
C GLU A 174 -17.99 5.50 -27.01
N GLN A 175 -16.71 5.61 -27.37
CA GLN A 175 -16.23 5.32 -28.73
C GLN A 175 -16.34 3.85 -29.10
N GLU A 176 -16.01 2.96 -28.16
CA GLU A 176 -16.10 1.50 -28.32
C GLU A 176 -17.54 0.98 -28.08
N GLY A 177 -18.46 1.85 -27.65
CA GLY A 177 -19.85 1.49 -27.39
C GLY A 177 -19.99 0.44 -26.28
N LEU A 178 -19.13 0.50 -25.26
CA LEU A 178 -19.11 -0.48 -24.19
C LEU A 178 -20.31 -0.30 -23.26
N SER A 179 -20.93 -1.42 -22.92
CA SER A 179 -22.01 -1.50 -21.93
C SER A 179 -21.78 -2.68 -21.01
N VAL A 180 -22.18 -2.56 -19.74
CA VAL A 180 -22.11 -3.68 -18.78
C VAL A 180 -23.29 -4.62 -19.08
N SER A 181 -23.00 -5.89 -19.35
CA SER A 181 -24.06 -6.91 -19.46
C SER A 181 -24.60 -7.29 -18.07
N ASP A 182 -25.79 -7.88 -18.01
CA ASP A 182 -26.36 -8.35 -16.73
C ASP A 182 -25.45 -9.40 -16.07
N GLU A 183 -24.81 -10.27 -16.87
CA GLU A 183 -23.87 -11.27 -16.38
C GLU A 183 -22.58 -10.65 -15.82
N GLU A 184 -22.05 -9.60 -16.46
CA GLU A 184 -20.88 -8.86 -15.96
C GLU A 184 -21.20 -8.12 -14.67
N LEU A 185 -22.39 -7.54 -14.58
CA LEU A 185 -22.86 -6.87 -13.37
C LEU A 185 -23.01 -7.87 -12.23
N ASP A 186 -23.65 -9.02 -12.47
CA ASP A 186 -23.82 -10.07 -11.47
C ASP A 186 -22.48 -10.59 -10.96
N LYS A 187 -21.54 -10.87 -11.86
CA LYS A 187 -20.18 -11.28 -11.50
C LYS A 187 -19.46 -10.21 -10.68
N GLY A 188 -19.56 -8.95 -11.06
CA GLY A 188 -18.95 -7.85 -10.31
C GLY A 188 -19.51 -7.74 -8.89
N LEU A 189 -20.82 -7.93 -8.72
CA LEU A 189 -21.46 -7.93 -7.40
C LEU A 189 -21.04 -9.15 -6.56
N GLU A 190 -20.85 -10.30 -7.18
CA GLU A 190 -20.29 -11.50 -6.53
C GLU A 190 -18.84 -11.26 -6.05
N ASP A 191 -17.99 -10.69 -6.90
CA ASP A 191 -16.61 -10.35 -6.57
C ASP A 191 -16.55 -9.35 -5.39
N MET A 192 -17.45 -8.35 -5.39
CA MET A 192 -17.58 -7.40 -4.27
C MET A 192 -18.05 -8.09 -2.98
N ALA A 193 -19.03 -8.98 -3.07
CA ALA A 193 -19.52 -9.73 -1.91
C ALA A 193 -18.40 -10.56 -1.26
N ASN A 194 -17.58 -11.23 -2.09
CA ASN A 194 -16.41 -11.96 -1.64
C ASN A 194 -15.38 -11.06 -0.95
N ALA A 195 -15.07 -9.90 -1.55
CA ALA A 195 -14.12 -8.94 -1.00
C ALA A 195 -14.58 -8.32 0.33
N LEU A 196 -15.89 -8.11 0.50
CA LEU A 196 -16.48 -7.56 1.72
C LEU A 196 -16.84 -8.64 2.76
N HIS A 197 -16.63 -9.91 2.45
CA HIS A 197 -17.09 -11.06 3.25
C HIS A 197 -18.59 -10.99 3.60
N LYS A 198 -19.42 -10.58 2.63
CA LYS A 198 -20.88 -10.48 2.73
C LYS A 198 -21.56 -11.45 1.77
N SER A 199 -22.85 -11.71 1.97
CA SER A 199 -23.62 -12.45 0.97
C SER A 199 -23.92 -11.59 -0.26
N VAL A 200 -24.04 -12.24 -1.42
CA VAL A 200 -24.39 -11.56 -2.69
C VAL A 200 -25.75 -10.87 -2.57
N ASP A 201 -26.71 -11.50 -1.87
CA ASP A 201 -28.05 -10.94 -1.66
C ASP A 201 -28.01 -9.63 -0.87
N GLU A 202 -27.19 -9.54 0.19
CA GLU A 202 -27.02 -8.29 0.95
C GLU A 202 -26.43 -7.17 0.10
N VAL A 203 -25.45 -7.49 -0.75
CA VAL A 203 -24.85 -6.52 -1.68
C VAL A 203 -25.87 -6.07 -2.72
N LYS A 204 -26.62 -7.00 -3.32
CA LYS A 204 -27.68 -6.70 -4.29
C LYS A 204 -28.77 -5.81 -3.66
N GLU A 205 -29.17 -6.10 -2.43
CA GLU A 205 -30.19 -5.29 -1.72
C GLU A 205 -29.72 -3.87 -1.47
N HIS A 206 -28.46 -3.67 -1.07
CA HIS A 206 -27.85 -2.34 -0.88
C HIS A 206 -27.95 -1.47 -2.13
N TYR A 207 -27.75 -2.05 -3.33
CA TYR A 207 -27.81 -1.32 -4.59
C TYR A 207 -29.23 -1.11 -5.15
N LYS A 208 -30.22 -1.91 -4.73
CA LYS A 208 -31.62 -1.72 -5.17
C LYS A 208 -32.17 -0.35 -4.77
N GLU A 209 -31.84 0.10 -3.56
CA GLU A 209 -32.33 1.37 -3.02
C GLU A 209 -31.46 2.56 -3.46
N LYS A 210 -30.27 2.30 -4.02
CA LYS A 210 -29.24 3.30 -4.29
C LYS A 210 -28.78 3.27 -5.74
N LYS A 211 -29.68 3.71 -6.62
CA LYS A 211 -29.44 3.72 -8.08
C LYS A 211 -28.18 4.48 -8.48
N GLU A 212 -27.86 5.59 -7.81
CA GLU A 212 -26.64 6.37 -8.10
C GLU A 212 -25.36 5.57 -7.80
N GLU A 213 -25.33 4.86 -6.66
CA GLU A 213 -24.19 4.01 -6.30
C GLU A 213 -24.05 2.83 -7.28
N LEU A 214 -25.17 2.29 -7.78
CA LEU A 214 -25.16 1.21 -8.78
C LEU A 214 -24.60 1.69 -10.13
N GLU A 215 -24.97 2.89 -10.57
CA GLU A 215 -24.43 3.45 -11.82
C GLU A 215 -22.92 3.75 -11.69
N TYR A 216 -22.46 4.24 -10.53
CA TYR A 216 -21.04 4.38 -10.26
C TYR A 216 -20.31 3.02 -10.33
N PHE A 217 -20.91 1.98 -9.75
CA PHE A 217 -20.34 0.63 -9.82
C PHE A 217 -20.25 0.09 -11.25
N LYS A 218 -21.31 0.26 -12.06
CA LYS A 218 -21.28 -0.09 -13.49
C LYS A 218 -20.20 0.69 -14.24
N HIS A 219 -20.05 1.99 -13.95
CA HIS A 219 -19.00 2.79 -14.57
C HIS A 219 -17.60 2.25 -14.24
N ALA A 220 -17.36 1.86 -12.99
CA ALA A 220 -16.10 1.22 -12.59
C ALA A 220 -15.83 -0.11 -13.34
N LEU A 221 -16.87 -0.91 -13.58
CA LEU A 221 -16.75 -2.13 -14.40
C LEU A 221 -16.38 -1.81 -15.86
N LEU A 222 -16.96 -0.75 -16.43
CA LEU A 222 -16.62 -0.29 -17.78
C LEU A 222 -15.18 0.21 -17.86
N GLU A 223 -14.72 1.00 -16.89
CA GLU A 223 -13.32 1.45 -16.83
C GLU A 223 -12.35 0.27 -16.80
N LYS A 224 -12.64 -0.75 -15.97
CA LYS A 224 -11.84 -1.98 -15.93
C LYS A 224 -11.82 -2.68 -17.29
N ARG A 225 -12.97 -2.76 -17.97
CA ARG A 225 -13.08 -3.38 -19.30
C ARG A 225 -12.27 -2.63 -20.37
N VAL A 226 -12.29 -1.29 -20.36
CA VAL A 226 -11.48 -0.47 -21.27
C VAL A 226 -10.00 -0.74 -21.06
N ILE A 227 -9.55 -0.79 -19.81
CA ILE A 227 -8.16 -1.11 -19.46
C ILE A 227 -7.79 -2.50 -20.02
N SER A 228 -8.62 -3.51 -19.79
CA SER A 228 -8.39 -4.85 -20.35
C SER A 228 -8.30 -4.82 -21.88
N LEU A 229 -9.19 -4.08 -22.54
CA LEU A 229 -9.15 -3.91 -24.00
C LEU A 229 -7.86 -3.24 -24.47
N ILE A 230 -7.35 -2.24 -23.75
CA ILE A 230 -6.08 -1.60 -24.05
C ILE A 230 -4.94 -2.61 -23.93
N ILE A 231 -4.89 -3.38 -22.84
CA ILE A 231 -3.87 -4.42 -22.61
C ILE A 231 -3.89 -5.47 -23.73
N GLU A 232 -5.08 -5.99 -24.08
CA GLU A 232 -5.25 -7.00 -25.13
C GLU A 232 -4.79 -6.51 -26.52
N ASN A 233 -4.89 -5.21 -26.77
CA ASN A 233 -4.45 -4.59 -28.02
C ASN A 233 -3.05 -3.96 -27.95
N SER A 234 -2.32 -4.15 -26.84
CA SER A 234 -0.98 -3.62 -26.62
C SER A 234 0.07 -4.73 -26.63
N THR A 235 1.33 -4.35 -26.82
CA THR A 235 2.48 -5.26 -26.63
C THR A 235 2.93 -5.17 -25.18
N VAL A 236 2.77 -6.26 -24.44
CA VAL A 236 3.27 -6.40 -23.06
C VAL A 236 4.58 -7.17 -23.11
N GLU A 237 5.66 -6.55 -22.63
CA GLU A 237 6.97 -7.19 -22.50
C GLU A 237 7.15 -7.66 -21.06
N GLU A 238 7.39 -8.97 -20.87
CA GLU A 238 7.75 -9.51 -19.57
C GLU A 238 9.22 -9.18 -19.28
N VAL A 239 9.46 -8.55 -18.12
CA VAL A 239 10.80 -8.26 -17.63
C VAL A 239 11.14 -9.22 -16.50
N GLU A 240 12.39 -9.68 -16.49
CA GLU A 240 12.92 -10.45 -15.36
C GLU A 240 12.86 -9.59 -14.10
N PRO A 241 12.42 -10.14 -12.96
CA PRO A 241 12.44 -9.39 -11.71
C PRO A 241 13.88 -8.98 -11.38
N ASP A 242 14.05 -7.78 -10.84
CA ASP A 242 15.33 -7.40 -10.24
C ASP A 242 15.74 -8.49 -9.25
N PRO A 243 17.02 -8.94 -9.28
CA PRO A 243 17.48 -9.97 -8.37
C PRO A 243 17.15 -9.52 -6.96
N VAL A 244 16.48 -10.40 -6.20
CA VAL A 244 16.24 -10.19 -4.77
C VAL A 244 17.60 -9.82 -4.19
N GLN A 245 17.75 -8.58 -3.72
CA GLN A 245 18.91 -8.23 -2.92
C GLN A 245 18.80 -9.14 -1.70
N GLU A 246 19.58 -10.21 -1.69
CA GLU A 246 19.76 -11.02 -0.51
C GLU A 246 20.13 -10.03 0.58
N THR A 247 19.23 -9.83 1.54
CA THR A 247 19.59 -9.16 2.78
C THR A 247 20.60 -10.08 3.44
N GLU A 248 21.89 -9.86 3.13
CA GLU A 248 23.04 -10.38 3.84
C GLU A 248 22.96 -9.88 5.28
N ASN A 249 22.14 -10.53 6.09
CA ASN A 249 22.08 -10.30 7.54
C ASN A 249 21.54 -11.55 8.25
N MET A 250 21.99 -12.74 7.83
CA MET A 250 21.78 -13.97 8.61
C MET A 250 22.98 -14.93 8.60
N GLU A 251 24.20 -14.50 8.25
CA GLU A 251 25.42 -15.33 8.41
C GLU A 251 26.61 -14.55 8.97
N SER A 252 26.50 -14.08 10.22
CA SER A 252 27.65 -13.54 10.96
C SER A 252 27.47 -13.68 12.48
N SER A 253 27.17 -14.90 12.96
CA SER A 253 27.37 -15.22 14.39
C SER A 253 27.68 -16.69 14.68
N GLN A 254 28.41 -17.35 13.77
CA GLN A 254 29.26 -18.47 14.18
C GLN A 254 30.69 -17.97 14.27
N GLY A 255 31.06 -17.55 15.48
CA GLY A 255 32.38 -17.06 15.88
C GLY A 255 32.35 -16.63 17.32
#